data_AF-A0A7U4DM71-F1
#
_entry.id   AF-A0A7U4DM71-F1
#
_cell.length_a   1.000
_cell.length_b   1.000
_cell.length_c   1.000
_cell.angle_alpha   90.00
_cell.angle_beta   90.00
_cell.angle_gamma   90.00
#
_symmetry.space_group_name_H-M   'P 1'
#
loop_
_entity.id
_entity.type
_entity.pdbx_description
1 polymer ?
#
loop_
_entity_poly.entity_id
_entity_poly.type
_entity_poly.pdbx_seq_one_letter_code
_entity_poly.pdbx_strand_id
1 'polypeptide(L)'
;MKTRWLFLAAALMLMLPTGTLAAQRAHDMGTDAQAFAGHMLEHGELSEQKWMEIVKKYTPDDAKEWQKVFDERKALKKQLQNEQVKKALDAKRAEMKKKREAAFDRLIDRLANKEITKEQFKNEWKQLHKRKGWMTKTEKQKLRELHYQTYEAMKENDKEALASLLPQWLEHMKKENERLAKWIQEAKQR
;
A
#
# COMPACT_ATOMS: atom_id res chain seq x y z
N MET A 1 60.18 65.14 12.52
CA MET A 1 58.83 65.44 13.06
C MET A 1 58.42 64.24 13.92
N LYS A 2 58.49 64.36 15.26
CA LYS A 2 57.37 64.66 16.18
C LYS A 2 56.28 63.56 16.28
N THR A 3 56.51 62.63 17.21
CA THR A 3 55.63 62.20 18.35
C THR A 3 54.13 61.93 18.18
N ARG A 4 53.69 60.89 18.92
CA ARG A 4 52.39 60.63 19.62
C ARG A 4 51.61 59.42 19.04
N TRP A 5 51.64 58.23 19.65
CA TRP A 5 50.83 57.76 20.81
C TRP A 5 49.37 58.23 20.77
N LEU A 6 48.43 57.28 20.71
CA LEU A 6 47.25 57.17 21.59
C LEU A 6 46.47 55.88 21.30
N PHE A 7 46.40 55.03 22.31
CA PHE A 7 45.40 53.98 22.46
C PHE A 7 44.02 54.60 22.64
N LEU A 8 42.98 53.99 22.08
CA LEU A 8 41.59 54.23 22.48
C LEU A 8 40.81 52.93 22.35
N ALA A 9 40.49 52.35 23.51
CA ALA A 9 39.52 51.29 23.66
C ALA A 9 38.11 51.90 23.61
N ALA A 10 37.21 51.29 22.85
CA ALA A 10 35.78 51.52 22.97
C ALA A 10 35.08 50.15 22.97
N ALA A 11 34.78 49.67 24.17
CA ALA A 11 33.88 48.55 24.40
C ALA A 11 32.46 49.00 24.07
N LEU A 12 31.81 48.33 23.12
CA LEU A 12 30.36 48.39 22.95
C LEU A 12 29.78 47.03 23.31
N MET A 13 29.30 46.94 24.55
CA MET A 13 28.35 45.93 25.00
C MET A 13 27.09 46.02 24.14
N LEU A 14 26.87 45.05 23.25
CA LEU A 14 25.54 44.78 22.72
C LEU A 14 24.96 43.58 23.47
N MET A 15 24.05 43.91 24.39
CA MET A 15 23.10 42.95 24.93
C MET A 15 22.29 42.38 23.76
N LEU A 16 22.37 41.07 23.54
CA LEU A 16 21.39 40.37 22.71
C LEU A 16 20.26 39.86 23.62
N PRO A 17 18.98 40.12 23.27
CA PRO A 17 17.84 39.63 24.02
C PRO A 17 17.76 38.09 23.95
N THR A 18 17.30 37.51 25.06
CA THR A 18 16.84 36.13 25.19
C THR A 18 15.85 35.71 24.10
N GLY A 19 16.05 34.49 23.58
CA GLY A 19 14.97 33.68 23.02
C GLY A 19 14.61 33.95 21.56
N THR A 20 15.36 33.34 20.65
CA THR A 20 14.85 33.02 19.31
C THR A 20 15.19 31.57 18.96
N LEU A 21 14.17 30.75 19.18
CA LEU A 21 13.71 29.74 18.22
C LEU A 21 14.78 28.80 17.65
N ALA A 22 14.81 27.59 18.22
CA ALA A 22 15.05 26.36 17.46
C ALA A 22 13.93 26.15 16.43
N ALA A 23 13.84 27.06 15.45
CA ALA A 23 13.02 26.96 14.25
C ALA A 23 13.97 26.85 13.06
N GLN A 24 14.74 25.76 13.01
CA GLN A 24 15.55 25.45 11.84
C GLN A 24 15.73 23.94 11.69
N ARG A 25 14.60 23.28 11.42
CA ARG A 25 14.46 22.16 10.48
C ARG A 25 12.97 21.82 10.30
N ALA A 26 12.18 22.82 9.91
CA ALA A 26 11.08 22.52 9.02
C ALA A 26 11.72 22.28 7.65
N HIS A 27 12.03 21.02 7.35
CA HIS A 27 12.13 20.62 5.95
C HIS A 27 10.74 20.92 5.39
N ASP A 28 10.63 21.92 4.54
CA ASP A 28 9.38 22.30 3.90
C ASP A 28 8.97 21.16 2.95
N MET A 29 8.31 20.15 3.52
CA MET A 29 7.81 18.95 2.82
C MET A 29 6.52 19.27 2.02
N GLY A 30 6.32 20.51 1.59
CA GLY A 30 5.26 20.89 0.64
C GLY A 30 5.48 20.25 -0.73
N THR A 31 6.75 20.01 -1.11
CA THR A 31 7.14 19.31 -2.34
C THR A 31 6.95 17.80 -2.28
N ASP A 32 6.99 17.22 -1.08
CA ASP A 32 7.08 15.77 -0.93
C ASP A 32 5.72 15.10 -1.12
N ALA A 33 4.63 15.69 -0.60
CA ALA A 33 3.27 15.19 -0.82
C ALA A 33 2.90 15.17 -2.32
N GLN A 34 3.22 16.24 -3.06
CA GLN A 34 3.02 16.28 -4.51
C GLN A 34 3.91 15.28 -5.26
N ALA A 35 5.17 15.10 -4.85
CA ALA A 35 6.04 14.07 -5.42
C ALA A 35 5.49 12.64 -5.18
N PHE A 36 4.81 12.41 -4.05
CA PHE A 36 4.15 11.13 -3.74
C PHE A 36 2.87 10.91 -4.56
N ALA A 37 2.12 11.97 -4.84
CA ALA A 37 0.92 11.91 -5.66
C ALA A 37 1.23 11.32 -7.05
N GLY A 38 2.29 11.80 -7.71
CA GLY A 38 2.74 11.26 -9.01
C GLY A 38 3.09 9.77 -8.95
N HIS A 39 3.86 9.34 -7.95
CA HIS A 39 4.25 7.92 -7.81
C HIS A 39 3.07 6.99 -7.52
N MET A 40 2.09 7.43 -6.72
CA MET A 40 0.89 6.64 -6.43
C MET A 40 0.00 6.49 -7.67
N LEU A 41 -0.04 7.51 -8.54
CA LEU A 41 -0.75 7.48 -9.81
C LEU A 41 -0.07 6.54 -10.82
N GLU A 42 1.27 6.55 -10.90
CA GLU A 42 2.04 5.76 -11.87
C GLU A 42 2.21 4.29 -11.46
N HIS A 43 2.40 4.01 -10.17
CA HIS A 43 2.77 2.67 -9.70
C HIS A 43 1.74 2.02 -8.78
N GLY A 44 0.68 2.74 -8.38
CA GLY A 44 -0.42 2.20 -7.59
C GLY A 44 -0.08 1.83 -6.14
N GLU A 45 1.18 1.92 -5.70
CA GLU A 45 1.58 1.68 -4.31
C GLU A 45 2.74 2.61 -3.89
N LEU A 46 2.77 2.96 -2.60
CA LEU A 46 3.89 3.65 -1.96
C LEU A 46 4.74 2.64 -1.17
N SER A 47 6.04 2.94 -1.04
CA SER A 47 6.91 2.13 -0.18
C SER A 47 6.53 2.27 1.29
N GLU A 48 6.88 1.28 2.12
CA GLU A 48 6.67 1.33 3.57
C GLU A 48 7.27 2.60 4.19
N GLN A 49 8.47 2.98 3.77
CA GLN A 49 9.12 4.21 4.25
C GLN A 49 8.27 5.45 3.98
N LYS A 50 7.77 5.59 2.75
CA LYS A 50 6.89 6.70 2.34
C LYS A 50 5.58 6.71 3.13
N TRP A 51 4.97 5.54 3.33
CA TRP A 51 3.77 5.44 4.18
C TRP A 51 4.05 5.89 5.61
N MET A 52 5.17 5.43 6.19
CA MET A 52 5.52 5.81 7.56
C MET A 52 5.86 7.29 7.70
N GLU A 53 6.44 7.93 6.68
CA GLU A 53 6.66 9.38 6.65
C GLU A 53 5.33 10.14 6.69
N ILE A 54 4.37 9.74 5.87
CA ILE A 54 3.03 10.36 5.81
C ILE A 54 2.29 10.15 7.14
N VAL A 55 2.26 8.93 7.65
CA VAL A 55 1.57 8.60 8.91
C VAL A 55 2.15 9.39 10.08
N LYS A 56 3.47 9.46 10.23
CA LYS A 56 4.10 10.27 11.29
C LYS A 56 3.78 11.75 11.20
N LYS A 57 3.52 12.27 9.98
CA LYS A 57 3.21 13.68 9.75
C LYS A 57 1.75 14.02 10.02
N TYR A 58 0.81 13.15 9.59
CA TYR A 58 -0.61 13.47 9.59
C TYR A 58 -1.43 12.69 10.64
N THR A 59 -1.01 11.48 11.01
CA THR A 59 -1.68 10.63 12.04
C THR A 59 -0.65 9.93 12.94
N PRO A 60 0.19 10.70 13.68
CA PRO A 60 1.31 10.14 14.45
C PRO A 60 0.89 9.10 15.50
N ASP A 61 -0.32 9.24 16.06
CA ASP A 61 -0.86 8.31 17.06
C ASP A 61 -1.08 6.90 16.48
N ASP A 62 -1.37 6.79 15.19
CA ASP A 62 -1.57 5.51 14.50
C ASP A 62 -0.25 4.87 14.03
N ALA A 63 0.88 5.58 14.10
CA ALA A 63 2.16 5.13 13.53
C ALA A 63 2.59 3.74 14.04
N LYS A 64 2.29 3.42 15.31
CA LYS A 64 2.59 2.10 15.89
C LYS A 64 1.77 0.98 15.24
N GLU A 65 0.49 1.23 14.99
CA GLU A 65 -0.39 0.23 14.37
C GLU A 65 -0.02 0.02 12.89
N TRP A 66 0.35 1.09 12.19
CA TRP A 66 0.90 0.99 10.83
C TRP A 66 2.17 0.15 10.77
N GLN A 67 3.12 0.37 11.69
CA GLN A 67 4.35 -0.43 11.75
C GLN A 67 4.04 -1.92 11.96
N LYS A 68 3.09 -2.23 12.85
CA LYS A 68 2.65 -3.61 13.11
C LYS A 68 2.08 -4.28 11.85
N VAL A 69 1.25 -3.57 11.10
CA VAL A 69 0.68 -4.08 9.82
C VAL A 69 1.79 -4.33 8.78
N PHE A 70 2.81 -3.48 8.72
CA PHE A 70 3.95 -3.70 7.83
C PHE A 70 4.83 -4.86 8.26
N ASP A 71 5.09 -5.02 9.56
CA ASP A 71 5.87 -6.13 10.10
C ASP A 71 5.18 -7.47 9.86
N GLU A 72 3.85 -7.52 10.02
CA GLU A 72 3.04 -8.68 9.65
C GLU A 72 3.18 -8.98 8.14
N ARG A 73 3.06 -7.95 7.28
CA ARG A 73 3.22 -8.12 5.83
C ARG A 73 4.59 -8.67 5.45
N LYS A 74 5.66 -8.18 6.09
CA LYS A 74 7.03 -8.70 5.92
C LYS A 74 7.13 -10.16 6.34
N ALA A 75 6.55 -10.53 7.48
CA ALA A 75 6.51 -11.91 7.94
C ALA A 75 5.77 -12.82 6.95
N LEU A 76 4.62 -12.38 6.42
CA LEU A 76 3.86 -13.11 5.39
C LEU A 76 4.65 -13.25 4.08
N LYS A 77 5.31 -12.18 3.61
CA LYS A 77 6.20 -12.24 2.44
C LYS A 77 7.35 -13.23 2.64
N LYS A 78 7.94 -13.28 3.84
CA LYS A 78 8.98 -14.27 4.19
C LYS A 78 8.43 -15.70 4.17
N GLN A 79 7.20 -15.91 4.65
CA GLN A 79 6.54 -17.22 4.53
C GLN A 79 6.30 -17.62 3.07
N LEU A 80 5.93 -16.69 2.19
CA LEU A 80 5.80 -16.96 0.75
C LEU A 80 7.14 -17.30 0.07
N GLN A 81 8.25 -16.83 0.61
CA GLN A 81 9.59 -17.19 0.13
C GLN A 81 10.02 -18.59 0.57
N ASN A 82 9.39 -19.16 1.60
CA ASN A 82 9.69 -20.51 2.07
C ASN A 82 9.36 -21.56 1.00
N GLU A 83 10.32 -22.45 0.73
CA GLU A 83 10.22 -23.42 -0.35
C GLU A 83 9.06 -24.42 -0.19
N GLN A 84 8.76 -24.83 1.05
CA GLN A 84 7.62 -25.71 1.32
C GLN A 84 6.29 -25.02 1.01
N VAL A 85 6.18 -23.73 1.35
CA VAL A 85 4.98 -22.93 1.05
C VAL A 85 4.83 -22.73 -0.45
N LYS A 86 5.91 -22.43 -1.18
CA LYS A 86 5.89 -22.31 -2.65
C LYS A 86 5.40 -23.61 -3.30
N LYS A 87 6.00 -24.74 -2.92
CA LYS A 87 5.59 -26.06 -3.44
C LYS A 87 4.13 -26.37 -3.15
N ALA A 88 3.64 -26.04 -1.95
CA ALA A 88 2.26 -26.25 -1.58
C ALA A 88 1.30 -25.38 -2.42
N LEU A 89 1.65 -24.10 -2.64
CA LEU A 89 0.90 -23.18 -3.50
C LEU A 89 0.87 -23.65 -4.96
N ASP A 90 2.00 -24.09 -5.50
CA ASP A 90 2.09 -24.58 -6.87
C ASP A 90 1.31 -25.89 -7.05
N ALA A 91 1.35 -26.79 -6.06
CA ALA A 91 0.54 -28.01 -6.06
C ALA A 91 -0.97 -27.70 -6.07
N LYS A 92 -1.45 -26.80 -5.20
CA LYS A 92 -2.86 -26.36 -5.21
C LYS A 92 -3.22 -25.68 -6.53
N ARG A 93 -2.32 -24.86 -7.11
CA ARG A 93 -2.55 -24.24 -8.43
C ARG A 93 -2.68 -25.29 -9.53
N ALA A 94 -1.82 -26.30 -9.54
CA ALA A 94 -1.86 -27.41 -10.49
C ALA A 94 -3.13 -28.25 -10.32
N GLU A 95 -3.53 -28.55 -9.08
CA GLU A 95 -4.78 -29.25 -8.78
C GLU A 95 -6.01 -28.49 -9.31
N MET A 96 -6.09 -27.19 -9.02
CA MET A 96 -7.18 -26.33 -9.50
C MET A 96 -7.16 -26.12 -11.02
N LYS A 97 -6.00 -26.25 -11.67
CA LYS A 97 -5.89 -26.27 -13.14
C LYS A 97 -6.49 -27.57 -13.69
N LYS A 98 -6.05 -28.73 -13.20
CA LYS A 98 -6.57 -30.05 -13.62
C LYS A 98 -8.08 -30.18 -13.41
N LYS A 99 -8.60 -29.72 -12.27
CA LYS A 99 -10.05 -29.71 -12.01
C LYS A 99 -10.84 -28.88 -13.03
N ARG A 100 -10.28 -27.75 -13.48
CA ARG A 100 -10.91 -26.91 -14.51
C ARG A 100 -10.82 -27.52 -15.90
N GLU A 101 -9.69 -28.11 -16.25
CA GLU A 101 -9.53 -28.83 -17.52
C GLU A 101 -10.54 -29.99 -17.61
N ALA A 102 -10.60 -30.84 -16.60
CA ALA A 102 -11.57 -31.94 -16.56
C ALA A 102 -13.03 -31.47 -16.59
N ALA A 103 -13.36 -30.35 -15.95
CA ALA A 103 -14.70 -29.77 -16.02
C ALA A 103 -15.01 -29.18 -17.40
N PHE A 104 -14.00 -28.67 -18.10
CA PHE A 104 -14.14 -28.15 -19.46
C PHE A 104 -14.33 -29.28 -20.47
N ASP A 105 -13.56 -30.36 -20.35
CA ASP A 105 -13.69 -31.54 -21.22
C ASP A 105 -15.12 -32.13 -21.11
N ARG A 106 -15.62 -32.30 -19.88
CA ARG A 106 -17.03 -32.71 -19.65
C ARG A 106 -18.04 -31.76 -20.26
N LEU A 107 -17.75 -30.46 -20.28
CA LEU A 107 -18.64 -29.47 -20.88
C LEU A 107 -18.65 -29.58 -22.41
N ILE A 108 -17.51 -29.90 -23.03
CA ILE A 108 -17.40 -30.20 -24.46
C ILE A 108 -18.19 -31.47 -24.80
N ASP A 109 -18.02 -32.54 -24.03
CA ASP A 109 -18.72 -33.82 -24.26
C ASP A 109 -20.24 -33.64 -24.21
N ARG A 110 -20.76 -32.90 -23.21
CA ARG A 110 -22.18 -32.58 -23.10
C ARG A 110 -22.71 -31.81 -24.31
N LEU A 111 -21.91 -30.91 -24.89
CA LEU A 111 -22.28 -30.19 -26.11
C LEU A 111 -22.26 -31.12 -27.33
N ALA A 112 -21.26 -31.98 -27.46
CA ALA A 112 -21.13 -32.94 -28.56
C ALA A 112 -22.27 -33.96 -28.56
N ASN A 113 -22.68 -34.43 -27.38
CA ASN A 113 -23.82 -35.33 -27.17
C ASN A 113 -25.18 -34.63 -27.28
N LYS A 114 -25.21 -33.32 -27.56
CA LYS A 114 -26.42 -32.48 -27.63
C LYS A 114 -27.24 -32.43 -26.33
N GLU A 115 -26.62 -32.74 -25.18
CA GLU A 115 -27.23 -32.65 -23.86
C GLU A 115 -27.42 -31.19 -23.42
N ILE A 116 -26.61 -30.28 -23.97
CA ILE A 116 -26.72 -28.84 -23.78
C ILE A 116 -26.74 -28.09 -25.11
N THR A 117 -27.36 -26.92 -25.09
CA THR A 117 -27.31 -25.95 -26.18
C THR A 117 -26.00 -25.16 -26.18
N LYS A 118 -25.69 -24.53 -27.31
CA LYS A 118 -24.53 -23.61 -27.43
C LYS A 118 -24.58 -22.45 -26.41
N GLU A 119 -25.77 -21.93 -26.11
CA GLU A 119 -25.93 -20.85 -25.14
C GLU A 119 -25.70 -21.33 -23.70
N GLN A 120 -26.17 -22.53 -23.35
CA GLN A 120 -25.86 -23.15 -22.06
C GLN A 120 -24.37 -23.43 -21.92
N PHE A 121 -23.72 -23.96 -22.97
CA PHE A 121 -22.26 -24.14 -23.01
C PHE A 121 -21.53 -22.82 -22.74
N LYS A 122 -21.88 -21.75 -23.44
CA LYS A 122 -21.26 -20.43 -23.27
C LYS A 122 -21.40 -19.89 -21.84
N ASN A 123 -22.57 -20.07 -21.24
CA ASN A 123 -22.83 -19.64 -19.87
C ASN A 123 -22.04 -20.46 -18.84
N GLU A 124 -22.05 -21.79 -18.94
CA GLU A 124 -21.29 -22.68 -18.05
C GLU A 124 -19.77 -22.46 -18.21
N TRP A 125 -19.28 -22.31 -19.44
CA TRP A 125 -17.89 -21.99 -19.74
C TRP A 125 -17.44 -20.67 -19.09
N LYS A 126 -18.29 -19.63 -19.17
CA LYS A 126 -18.04 -18.35 -18.51
C LYS A 126 -17.95 -18.50 -16.99
N GLN A 127 -18.75 -19.37 -16.38
CA GLN A 127 -18.65 -19.64 -14.94
C GLN A 127 -17.38 -20.42 -14.60
N LEU A 128 -16.99 -21.40 -15.42
CA LEU A 128 -15.76 -22.18 -15.22
C LEU A 128 -14.50 -21.32 -15.26
N HIS A 129 -14.47 -20.32 -16.15
CA HIS A 129 -13.38 -19.34 -16.25
C HIS A 129 -13.46 -18.20 -15.23
N LYS A 130 -14.55 -18.10 -14.45
CA LYS A 130 -14.70 -17.07 -13.42
C LYS A 130 -13.69 -17.34 -12.29
N ARG A 131 -12.57 -16.62 -12.33
CA ARG A 131 -11.56 -16.69 -11.27
C ARG A 131 -12.10 -16.05 -10.00
N LYS A 132 -11.85 -16.68 -8.85
CA LYS A 132 -12.02 -16.02 -7.55
C LYS A 132 -11.08 -14.81 -7.52
N GLY A 133 -11.65 -13.62 -7.56
CA GLY A 133 -10.88 -12.38 -7.48
C GLY A 133 -10.26 -12.24 -6.09
N TRP A 134 -9.09 -11.62 -6.03
CA TRP A 134 -8.46 -11.22 -4.77
C TRP A 134 -9.36 -10.27 -3.94
N MET A 135 -10.13 -9.44 -4.66
CA MET A 135 -11.14 -8.54 -4.13
C MET A 135 -12.41 -8.61 -4.98
N THR A 136 -13.55 -8.34 -4.36
CA THR A 136 -14.84 -8.13 -5.03
C THR A 136 -14.82 -6.88 -5.92
N LYS A 137 -15.79 -6.75 -6.84
CA LYS A 137 -15.90 -5.56 -7.69
C LYS A 137 -16.08 -4.28 -6.87
N THR A 138 -16.91 -4.35 -5.83
CA THR A 138 -17.20 -3.23 -4.92
C THR A 138 -15.96 -2.81 -4.15
N GLU A 139 -15.19 -3.76 -3.60
CA GLU A 139 -13.93 -3.45 -2.90
C GLU A 139 -12.92 -2.80 -3.83
N LYS A 140 -12.78 -3.31 -5.07
CA LYS A 140 -11.90 -2.68 -6.07
C LYS A 140 -12.32 -1.26 -6.41
N GLN A 141 -13.62 -0.99 -6.46
CA GLN A 141 -14.11 0.36 -6.72
C GLN A 141 -13.81 1.31 -5.56
N LYS A 142 -14.08 0.87 -4.33
CA LYS A 142 -13.72 1.63 -3.12
C LYS A 142 -12.22 1.92 -3.04
N LEU A 143 -11.38 0.94 -3.37
CA LEU A 143 -9.93 1.14 -3.39
C LEU A 143 -9.49 2.17 -4.43
N ARG A 144 -10.09 2.15 -5.63
CA ARG A 144 -9.80 3.16 -6.66
C ARG A 144 -10.20 4.56 -6.22
N GLU A 145 -11.36 4.69 -5.58
CA GLU A 145 -11.83 5.96 -5.05
C GLU A 145 -10.92 6.47 -3.93
N LEU A 146 -10.52 5.57 -3.01
CA LEU A 146 -9.55 5.88 -1.96
C LEU A 146 -8.21 6.37 -2.55
N HIS A 147 -7.68 5.69 -3.58
CA HIS A 147 -6.50 6.15 -4.31
C HIS A 147 -6.66 7.55 -4.87
N TYR A 148 -7.77 7.80 -5.56
CA TYR A 148 -8.03 9.10 -6.19
C TYR A 148 -8.16 10.22 -5.15
N GLN A 149 -8.92 10.01 -4.08
CA GLN A 149 -9.07 10.97 -2.99
C GLN A 149 -7.72 11.25 -2.31
N THR A 150 -6.91 10.21 -2.10
CA THR A 150 -5.58 10.37 -1.51
C THR A 150 -4.65 11.14 -2.44
N TYR A 151 -4.72 10.89 -3.75
CA TYR A 151 -3.97 11.63 -4.75
C TYR A 151 -4.29 13.13 -4.73
N GLU A 152 -5.58 13.51 -4.79
CA GLU A 152 -5.98 14.92 -4.73
C GLU A 152 -5.58 15.56 -3.39
N ALA A 153 -5.79 14.87 -2.27
CA ALA A 153 -5.38 15.38 -0.94
C ALA A 153 -3.85 15.58 -0.83
N MET A 154 -3.06 14.68 -1.41
CA MET A 154 -1.60 14.85 -1.48
C MET A 154 -1.19 16.01 -2.40
N LYS A 155 -1.87 16.17 -3.53
CA LYS A 155 -1.62 17.23 -4.51
C LYS A 155 -1.92 18.62 -3.94
N GLU A 156 -2.99 18.74 -3.17
CA GLU A 156 -3.40 19.99 -2.51
C GLU A 156 -2.74 20.18 -1.14
N ASN A 157 -1.97 19.19 -0.66
CA ASN A 157 -1.40 19.13 0.69
C ASN A 157 -2.47 19.33 1.79
N ASP A 158 -3.67 18.81 1.55
CA ASP A 158 -4.81 18.87 2.46
C ASP A 158 -4.57 17.91 3.64
N LYS A 159 -4.19 18.49 4.77
CA LYS A 159 -3.83 17.74 5.97
C LYS A 159 -5.03 17.04 6.59
N GLU A 160 -6.20 17.67 6.57
CA GLU A 160 -7.41 17.14 7.18
C GLU A 160 -7.95 15.96 6.35
N ALA A 161 -7.97 16.12 5.02
CA ALA A 161 -8.33 15.03 4.12
C ALA A 161 -7.37 13.85 4.28
N LEU A 162 -6.04 14.07 4.29
CA LEU A 162 -5.07 12.99 4.50
C LEU A 162 -5.25 12.29 5.84
N ALA A 163 -5.45 13.04 6.93
CA ALA A 163 -5.71 12.46 8.25
C ALA A 163 -6.96 11.58 8.27
N SER A 164 -8.00 11.93 7.50
CA SER A 164 -9.24 11.13 7.39
C SER A 164 -9.10 9.88 6.50
N LEU A 165 -8.20 9.91 5.51
CA LEU A 165 -8.00 8.82 4.55
C LEU A 165 -7.02 7.75 5.05
N LEU A 166 -6.04 8.13 5.87
CA LEU A 166 -5.03 7.20 6.40
C LEU A 166 -5.63 6.02 7.19
N PRO A 167 -6.63 6.20 8.08
CA PRO A 167 -7.30 5.07 8.72
C PRO A 167 -7.95 4.09 7.73
N GLN A 168 -8.48 4.59 6.61
CA GLN A 168 -9.08 3.74 5.57
C GLN A 168 -8.01 2.90 4.85
N TRP A 169 -6.84 3.49 4.60
CA TRP A 169 -5.67 2.77 4.08
C TRP A 169 -5.18 1.70 5.04
N LEU A 170 -5.10 2.02 6.33
CA LEU A 170 -4.70 1.08 7.37
C LEU A 170 -5.62 -0.16 7.38
N GLU A 171 -6.94 0.07 7.36
CA GLU A 171 -7.92 -1.01 7.30
C GLU A 171 -7.85 -1.82 5.99
N HIS A 172 -7.58 -1.16 4.86
CA HIS A 172 -7.31 -1.86 3.61
C HIS A 172 -6.08 -2.78 3.74
N MET A 173 -4.98 -2.29 4.31
CA MET A 173 -3.76 -3.06 4.47
C MET A 173 -3.92 -4.24 5.44
N LYS A 174 -4.66 -4.08 6.54
CA LYS A 174 -5.02 -5.18 7.44
C LYS A 174 -5.75 -6.30 6.70
N LYS A 175 -6.79 -5.96 5.92
CA LYS A 175 -7.54 -6.94 5.12
C LYS A 175 -6.67 -7.66 4.08
N GLU A 176 -5.74 -6.94 3.47
CA GLU A 176 -4.77 -7.55 2.54
C GLU A 176 -3.84 -8.55 3.26
N ASN A 177 -3.39 -8.24 4.49
CA ASN A 177 -2.63 -9.20 5.30
C ASN A 177 -3.46 -10.43 5.66
N GLU A 178 -4.72 -10.25 6.09
CA GLU A 178 -5.63 -11.36 6.39
C GLU A 178 -5.84 -12.28 5.18
N ARG A 179 -6.04 -11.71 3.98
CA ARG A 179 -6.16 -12.48 2.73
C ARG A 179 -4.88 -13.25 2.41
N LEU A 180 -3.72 -12.61 2.55
CA LEU A 180 -2.42 -13.26 2.35
C LEU A 180 -2.21 -14.41 3.34
N ALA A 181 -2.48 -14.19 4.63
CA ALA A 181 -2.38 -15.20 5.67
C ALA A 181 -3.29 -16.40 5.38
N LYS A 182 -4.56 -16.13 5.03
CA LYS A 182 -5.52 -17.17 4.66
C LYS A 182 -5.07 -17.95 3.43
N TRP A 183 -4.57 -17.28 2.41
CA TRP A 183 -4.08 -17.93 1.19
C TRP A 183 -2.88 -18.87 1.47
N ILE A 184 -1.94 -18.42 2.32
CA ILE A 184 -0.80 -19.24 2.76
C ILE A 184 -1.29 -20.45 3.57
N GLN A 185 -2.27 -20.25 4.45
CA GLN A 185 -2.83 -21.33 5.28
C GLN A 185 -3.59 -22.37 4.44
N GLU A 186 -4.46 -21.92 3.52
CA GLU A 186 -5.20 -22.79 2.59
C GLU A 186 -4.23 -23.62 1.72
N ALA A 187 -3.06 -23.08 1.39
CA ALA A 187 -2.04 -23.81 0.65
C ALA A 187 -1.40 -24.93 1.48
N LYS A 188 -1.16 -24.69 2.76
CA LYS A 188 -0.54 -25.64 3.69
C LYS A 188 -1.49 -26.78 4.10
N GLN A 189 -2.80 -26.52 4.10
CA GLN A 189 -3.82 -27.52 4.40
C GLN A 189 -3.98 -28.46 3.19
N ARG A 190 -3.69 -29.76 3.39
CA ARG A 190 -3.82 -30.79 2.37
C ARG A 190 -5.28 -31.06 2.07
#